data_AF-A0AAV2A7J4-F1
#
_entry.id   AF-A0AAV2A7J4-F1
#
_cell.length_a   1.000
_cell.length_b   1.000
_cell.length_c   1.000
_cell.angle_alpha   90.00
_cell.angle_beta   90.00
_cell.angle_gamma   90.00
#
_symmetry.space_group_name_H-M   'P 1'
#
loop_
_entity.id
_entity.type
_entity.pdbx_description
1 polymer ?
#
loop_
_entity_poly.entity_id
_entity_poly.type
_entity_poly.pdbx_seq_one_letter_code
_entity_poly.pdbx_strand_id
1 'polypeptide(L)'
;MNKFIFFVVFCILMAVTCKTVNSCPPCADVNGEKRYCVSPLGFLLKFCRAGAKEGGRCTTEVKDDVYIGLPPCKEGLTCNARMGGKCE
;
A
#
# COMPACT_ATOMS: atom_id res chain seq x y z
N MET A 1 -39.13 -21.26 5.04
CA MET A 1 -38.67 -19.88 5.25
C MET A 1 -37.21 -19.78 5.74
N ASN A 2 -36.71 -20.69 6.61
CA ASN A 2 -35.32 -20.63 7.10
C ASN A 2 -34.19 -20.76 6.05
N LYS A 3 -34.37 -21.56 5.00
CA LYS A 3 -33.30 -21.81 4.01
C LYS A 3 -32.93 -20.57 3.18
N PHE A 4 -33.89 -19.70 2.91
CA PHE A 4 -33.69 -18.50 2.09
C PHE A 4 -32.91 -17.42 2.85
N ILE A 5 -33.20 -17.27 4.15
CA ILE A 5 -32.52 -16.31 5.03
C ILE A 5 -31.04 -16.69 5.20
N PHE A 6 -30.75 -17.98 5.37
CA PHE A 6 -29.38 -18.48 5.49
C PHE A 6 -28.54 -18.18 4.24
N PHE A 7 -29.13 -18.33 3.05
CA PHE A 7 -28.45 -18.06 1.78
C PHE A 7 -28.15 -16.56 1.61
N VAL A 8 -29.10 -15.69 1.94
CA VAL A 8 -28.92 -14.23 1.86
C VAL A 8 -27.86 -13.74 2.84
N VAL A 9 -27.88 -14.24 4.09
CA VAL A 9 -26.86 -13.88 5.10
C VAL A 9 -25.47 -14.35 4.66
N PHE A 10 -25.35 -15.56 4.10
CA PHE A 10 -24.08 -16.07 3.59
C PHE A 10 -23.55 -15.27 2.38
N CYS A 11 -24.43 -14.84 1.47
CA CYS A 11 -24.06 -13.97 0.36
C CYS A 11 -23.60 -12.58 0.83
N ILE A 12 -24.25 -12.00 1.84
CA ILE A 12 -23.82 -10.70 2.42
C ILE A 12 -22.46 -10.84 3.12
N LEU A 13 -22.23 -11.94 3.85
CA LEU A 13 -20.93 -12.22 4.49
C LEU A 13 -19.79 -12.36 3.47
N MET A 14 -20.02 -13.06 2.35
CA MET A 14 -19.07 -13.16 1.23
C MET A 14 -18.77 -11.79 0.58
N ALA A 15 -19.77 -10.92 0.46
CA ALA A 15 -19.58 -9.58 -0.11
C ALA A 15 -18.76 -8.66 0.83
N VAL A 16 -18.91 -8.82 2.15
CA VAL A 16 -18.15 -8.04 3.16
C VAL A 16 -16.69 -8.48 3.21
N THR A 17 -16.40 -9.78 3.10
CA THR A 17 -15.02 -10.29 3.09
C THR A 17 -14.26 -9.99 1.81
N CYS A 18 -14.94 -9.79 0.67
CA CYS A 18 -14.27 -9.39 -0.57
C CYS A 18 -13.65 -7.98 -0.53
N LYS A 19 -14.09 -7.08 0.37
CA LYS A 19 -13.57 -5.70 0.41
C LYS A 19 -12.32 -5.51 1.28
N THR A 20 -11.94 -6.48 2.10
CA THR A 20 -10.85 -6.33 3.09
C THR A 20 -9.50 -6.90 2.65
N VAL A 21 -9.41 -7.56 1.49
CA VAL A 21 -8.20 -8.30 1.10
C VAL A 21 -7.26 -7.60 0.12
N ASN A 22 -7.57 -6.39 -0.37
CA ASN A 22 -6.71 -5.80 -1.40
C ASN A 22 -6.45 -4.30 -1.32
N SER A 23 -7.04 -3.58 -0.37
CA SER A 23 -6.87 -2.12 -0.29
C SER A 23 -5.86 -1.76 0.78
N CYS A 24 -4.82 -1.04 0.39
CA CYS A 24 -4.03 -0.29 1.35
C CYS A 24 -4.95 0.64 2.14
N PRO A 25 -4.93 0.62 3.48
CA PRO A 25 -5.62 1.65 4.23
C PRO A 25 -5.06 3.02 3.84
N PRO A 26 -5.87 4.10 3.84
CA PRO A 26 -5.34 5.44 3.63
C PRO A 26 -4.25 5.69 4.66
N CYS A 27 -3.02 5.91 4.17
CA CYS A 27 -1.87 6.11 5.04
C CYS A 27 -1.96 7.50 5.66
N ALA A 28 -2.29 7.56 6.94
CA ALA A 28 -2.29 8.80 7.69
C ALA A 28 -0.86 9.35 7.82
N ASP A 29 -0.75 10.67 7.70
CA ASP A 29 0.48 11.39 7.98
C ASP A 29 0.79 11.29 9.47
N VAL A 30 2.05 11.03 9.80
CA VAL A 30 2.49 10.92 11.19
C VAL A 30 3.57 11.98 11.41
N ASN A 31 3.37 12.86 12.39
CA ASN A 31 4.29 13.97 12.69
C ASN A 31 4.59 14.88 11.48
N GLY A 32 3.58 15.10 10.62
CA GLY A 32 3.74 15.89 9.38
C GLY A 32 4.56 15.19 8.30
N GLU A 33 4.88 13.91 8.45
CA GLU A 33 5.52 13.11 7.41
C GLU A 33 4.50 12.23 6.68
N LYS A 34 4.42 12.44 5.37
CA LYS A 34 3.57 11.65 4.48
C LYS A 34 4.01 10.20 4.42
N ARG A 35 3.02 9.30 4.52
CA ARG A 35 3.25 7.86 4.45
C ARG A 35 2.63 7.29 3.18
N TYR A 36 3.30 6.28 2.64
CA TYR A 36 2.96 5.64 1.38
C TYR A 36 2.67 4.17 1.64
N CYS A 37 1.71 3.62 0.91
CA CYS A 37 1.48 2.20 1.03
C CYS A 37 2.52 1.42 0.24
N VAL A 38 3.15 0.45 0.89
CA VAL A 38 4.21 -0.37 0.32
C VAL A 38 3.85 -1.85 0.48
N SER A 39 4.07 -2.62 -0.58
CA SER A 39 4.01 -4.08 -0.58
C SER A 39 5.43 -4.62 -0.77
N PRO A 40 6.04 -5.31 0.21
CA PRO A 40 7.34 -5.94 0.01
C PRO A 40 7.28 -6.96 -1.12
N LEU A 41 8.37 -7.12 -1.87
CA LEU A 41 8.46 -8.20 -2.85
C LEU A 41 8.26 -9.56 -2.15
N GLY A 42 7.38 -10.39 -2.70
CA GLY A 42 7.11 -11.74 -2.19
C GLY A 42 6.14 -11.81 -1.01
N PHE A 43 5.59 -10.69 -0.53
CA PHE A 43 4.57 -10.66 0.51
C PHE A 43 3.26 -10.05 0.00
N LEU A 44 2.14 -10.69 0.36
CA LEU A 44 0.78 -10.19 0.10
C LEU A 44 0.37 -9.06 1.06
N LEU A 45 1.13 -8.84 2.14
CA LEU A 45 0.82 -7.84 3.16
C LEU A 45 1.28 -6.44 2.70
N LYS A 46 0.36 -5.49 2.76
CA LYS A 46 0.59 -4.08 2.42
C LYS A 46 0.61 -3.25 3.70
N PHE A 47 1.52 -2.29 3.83
CA PHE A 47 1.62 -1.42 5.01
C PHE A 47 2.07 -0.02 4.66
N CYS A 48 1.74 0.94 5.55
CA CYS A 48 2.14 2.33 5.39
C CYS A 48 3.56 2.57 5.88
N ARG A 49 4.44 3.06 5.01
CA ARG A 49 5.83 3.40 5.31
C ARG A 49 6.11 4.86 4.99
N ALA A 50 6.96 5.51 5.77
CA ALA A 50 7.46 6.83 5.42
C ALA A 50 8.25 6.78 4.11
N GLY A 51 8.23 7.89 3.35
CA GLY A 51 9.09 8.04 2.18
C GLY A 51 10.57 7.89 2.53
N ALA A 52 11.37 7.42 1.58
CA ALA A 52 12.80 7.31 1.71
C ALA A 52 13.44 8.70 1.83
N LYS A 53 14.37 8.84 2.78
CA LYS A 53 15.15 10.06 2.98
C LYS A 53 16.21 10.20 1.88
N GLU A 54 16.84 11.37 1.79
CA GLU A 54 17.97 11.63 0.90
C GLU A 54 19.05 10.54 1.03
N GLY A 55 19.57 10.06 -0.09
CA GLY A 55 20.50 8.92 -0.19
C GLY A 55 19.87 7.54 0.08
N GLY A 56 18.63 7.48 0.57
CA GLY A 56 17.87 6.26 0.80
C GLY A 56 17.40 5.60 -0.50
N ARG A 57 17.19 4.29 -0.46
CA ARG A 57 16.67 3.53 -1.61
C ARG A 57 15.18 3.80 -1.81
N CYS A 58 14.77 3.96 -3.06
CA CYS A 58 13.41 4.24 -3.46
C CYS A 58 12.97 3.38 -4.65
N THR A 59 11.67 3.37 -4.91
CA THR A 59 11.10 2.84 -6.14
C THR A 59 10.15 3.86 -6.76
N THR A 60 10.02 3.83 -8.08
CA THR A 60 8.96 4.50 -8.83
C THR A 60 7.88 3.52 -9.30
N GLU A 61 8.05 2.22 -9.01
CA GLU A 61 7.11 1.18 -9.40
C GLU A 61 5.90 1.21 -8.47
N VAL A 62 4.75 1.58 -9.04
CA VAL A 62 3.46 1.67 -8.36
C VAL A 62 2.46 0.77 -9.08
N LYS A 63 1.70 -0.01 -8.31
CA LYS A 63 0.59 -0.83 -8.78
C LYS A 63 -0.60 -0.66 -7.86
N ASP A 64 -1.75 -0.28 -8.43
CA ASP A 64 -2.99 -0.03 -7.67
C ASP A 64 -2.78 0.93 -6.47
N ASP A 65 -2.03 2.02 -6.69
CA ASP A 65 -1.60 3.00 -5.65
C ASP A 65 -0.71 2.44 -4.53
N VAL A 66 -0.08 1.28 -4.78
CA VAL A 66 0.84 0.61 -3.85
C VAL A 66 2.24 0.57 -4.44
N TYR A 67 3.23 1.01 -3.68
CA TYR A 67 4.63 0.92 -4.06
C TYR A 67 5.17 -0.49 -3.85
N ILE A 68 5.87 -1.04 -4.83
CA ILE A 68 6.34 -2.42 -4.79
C ILE A 68 7.80 -2.47 -4.31
N GLY A 69 8.05 -3.27 -3.27
CA GLY A 69 9.35 -3.50 -2.66
C GLY A 69 9.84 -2.38 -1.74
N LEU A 70 9.83 -1.15 -2.21
CA LEU A 70 10.38 0.03 -1.53
C LEU A 70 9.36 1.17 -1.47
N PRO A 71 9.47 2.12 -0.54
CA PRO A 71 8.70 3.36 -0.60
C PRO A 71 9.25 4.30 -1.68
N PRO A 72 8.47 5.32 -2.11
CA PRO A 72 9.01 6.44 -2.88
C PRO A 72 9.90 7.32 -2.00
N CYS A 73 10.50 8.34 -2.59
CA CYS A 73 11.18 9.38 -1.84
C CYS A 73 10.22 10.24 -1.01
N LYS A 74 10.75 10.86 0.04
CA LYS A 74 10.04 11.89 0.80
C LYS A 74 9.70 13.07 -0.13
N GLU A 75 8.62 13.80 0.17
CA GLU A 75 8.25 14.98 -0.63
C GLU A 75 9.41 15.97 -0.73
N GLY A 76 9.63 16.48 -1.95
CA GLY A 76 10.76 17.35 -2.29
C GLY A 76 12.00 16.61 -2.80
N LEU A 77 12.03 15.28 -2.72
CA LEU A 77 13.13 14.45 -3.26
C LEU A 77 12.67 13.63 -4.46
N THR A 78 13.59 13.36 -5.38
CA THR A 78 13.36 12.59 -6.61
C THR A 78 14.08 11.26 -6.54
N CYS A 79 13.40 10.19 -6.96
CA CYS A 79 14.04 8.88 -7.07
C CYS A 79 14.86 8.79 -8.35
N ASN A 80 16.19 8.85 -8.24
CA ASN A 80 17.07 8.76 -9.40
C ASN A 80 17.51 7.31 -9.67
N ALA A 81 17.02 6.77 -10.80
CA ALA A 81 17.41 5.45 -11.29
C ALA A 81 18.92 5.36 -11.63
N ARG A 82 19.55 6.46 -12.06
CA ARG A 82 20.99 6.50 -12.39
C ARG A 82 21.88 6.37 -11.16
N MET A 83 21.37 6.71 -9.98
CA MET A 83 22.05 6.50 -8.68
C MET A 83 21.74 5.14 -8.05
N GLY A 84 21.20 4.20 -8.83
CA GLY A 84 20.78 2.88 -8.34
C GLY A 84 19.47 2.94 -7.54
N GLY A 85 18.57 3.86 -7.90
CA GLY A 85 17.28 4.04 -7.22
C GLY A 85 17.44 4.69 -5.85
N LYS A 86 18.11 5.84 -5.80
CA LYS A 86 18.30 6.62 -4.56
C LYS A 86 17.59 7.97 -4.64
N CYS A 87 17.19 8.50 -3.49
CA CYS A 87 16.58 9.82 -3.37
C CYS A 87 17.63 10.92 -3.35
N GLU A 88 17.40 11.96 -4.15
CA GLU A 88 18.16 13.22 -4.17
C GLU A 88 17.23 14.44 -4.31
#